data_AF-A3I1K6-F1
#
_entry.id   AF-A3I1K6-F1
#
_cell.length_a   1.000
_cell.length_b   1.000
_cell.length_c   1.000
_cell.angle_alpha   90.00
_cell.angle_beta   90.00
_cell.angle_gamma   90.00
#
_symmetry.space_group_name_H-M   'P 1'
#
loop_
_entity.id
_entity.type
_entity.pdbx_description
1 polymer ?
#
loop_
_entity_poly.entity_id
_entity_poly.type
_entity_poly.pdbx_seq_one_letter_code
_entity_poly.pdbx_strand_id
1 'polypeptide(L)'
;MTIWEYIQEPHPWFDTSNYTPLQIVLFTTGALLWIVAYIVIIRVAIKSKTVIIPAVAVVCNYGNEIGGAFFWVPDMGKALVIAYWGWFLLDTFIVYKLLKYGYKQFTTPFFKKNIKWLVLVGLAGSIPLSSLFMIQYDLPMGVLDAYIVNIVMSVAFLSLLYVPNFPEHSTLLAWSKFLGTGIISVMFSMKYPENHFLWVIYFVVAAFDIAFIILMYRKRKQLQTA
;
A
#
# COMPACT_ATOMS: atom_id res chain seq x y z
N MET A 1 2.14 -15.75 14.03
CA MET A 1 1.08 -16.77 13.92
C MET A 1 0.78 -16.97 12.44
N THR A 2 0.74 -18.21 11.96
CA THR A 2 0.31 -18.53 10.59
C THR A 2 -1.21 -18.50 10.48
N ILE A 3 -1.76 -18.47 9.26
CA ILE A 3 -3.21 -18.54 9.06
C ILE A 3 -3.82 -19.82 9.66
N TRP A 4 -3.09 -20.93 9.61
CA TRP A 4 -3.58 -22.22 10.11
C TRP A 4 -3.66 -22.26 11.64
N GLU A 5 -2.74 -21.57 12.31
CA GLU A 5 -2.78 -21.39 13.77
C GLU A 5 -3.91 -20.43 14.15
N TYR A 6 -4.05 -19.31 13.42
CA TYR A 6 -5.08 -18.29 13.67
C TYR A 6 -6.51 -18.84 13.62
N ILE A 7 -6.80 -19.76 12.69
CA ILE A 7 -8.15 -20.33 12.59
C ILE A 7 -8.46 -21.34 13.70
N GLN A 8 -7.46 -21.87 14.41
CA GLN A 8 -7.65 -22.86 15.47
C GLN A 8 -7.95 -22.22 16.82
N GLU A 9 -7.51 -20.98 17.05
CA GLU A 9 -7.66 -20.29 18.33
C GLU A 9 -8.85 -19.32 18.34
N PRO A 10 -9.56 -19.19 19.47
CA PRO A 10 -10.64 -18.23 19.59
C PRO A 10 -10.09 -16.80 19.74
N HIS A 11 -10.22 -16.00 18.68
CA HIS A 11 -9.87 -14.56 18.74
C HIS A 11 -11.09 -13.66 19.06
N PRO A 12 -10.89 -12.55 19.79
CA PRO A 12 -11.92 -11.53 19.99
C PRO A 12 -12.24 -10.83 18.67
N TRP A 13 -13.43 -10.24 18.57
CA TRP A 13 -13.81 -9.43 17.39
C TRP A 13 -12.95 -8.17 17.27
N PHE A 14 -12.75 -7.50 18.40
CA PHE A 14 -11.86 -6.35 18.55
C PHE A 14 -10.91 -6.64 19.72
N ASP A 15 -9.61 -6.52 19.49
CA ASP A 15 -8.61 -6.76 20.52
C ASP A 15 -8.40 -5.49 21.37
N THR A 16 -9.26 -5.29 22.35
CA THR A 16 -9.15 -4.17 23.30
C THR A 16 -8.14 -4.43 24.42
N SER A 17 -7.54 -5.62 24.48
CA SER A 17 -6.44 -5.93 25.40
C SER A 17 -5.14 -5.32 24.93
N ASN A 18 -4.85 -5.39 23.63
CA ASN A 18 -3.62 -4.84 23.06
C ASN A 18 -3.79 -3.43 22.49
N TYR A 19 -5.01 -3.01 22.15
CA TYR A 19 -5.26 -1.72 21.50
C TYR A 19 -6.33 -0.92 22.22
N THR A 20 -6.05 0.37 22.43
CA THR A 20 -7.06 1.29 22.96
C THR A 20 -8.17 1.54 21.93
N PRO A 21 -9.40 1.88 22.34
CA PRO A 21 -10.47 2.23 21.40
C PRO A 21 -10.07 3.34 20.43
N LEU A 22 -9.28 4.33 20.89
CA LEU A 22 -8.76 5.40 20.05
C LEU A 22 -7.81 4.86 18.96
N GLN A 23 -6.90 3.95 19.31
CA GLN A 23 -5.99 3.33 18.33
C GLN A 23 -6.77 2.56 17.25
N ILE A 24 -7.80 1.80 17.66
CA ILE A 24 -8.67 1.08 16.72
C ILE A 24 -9.37 2.07 15.78
N VAL A 25 -9.97 3.14 16.32
CA VAL A 25 -10.66 4.16 15.51
C VAL A 25 -9.71 4.85 14.53
N LEU A 26 -8.50 5.22 14.96
CA LEU A 26 -7.50 5.84 14.08
C LEU A 26 -7.09 4.88 12.96
N PHE A 27 -6.75 3.63 13.29
CA PHE A 27 -6.37 2.63 12.30
C PHE A 27 -7.50 2.39 11.28
N THR A 28 -8.72 2.16 11.75
CA THR A 28 -9.89 1.95 10.89
C THR A 28 -10.15 3.16 9.99
N THR A 29 -10.05 4.38 10.52
CA THR A 29 -10.26 5.61 9.74
C THR A 29 -9.24 5.74 8.61
N GLY A 30 -7.95 5.52 8.93
CA GLY A 30 -6.91 5.55 7.91
C GLY A 30 -7.06 4.41 6.89
N ALA A 31 -7.50 3.23 7.34
CA ALA A 31 -7.78 2.09 6.47
C ALA A 31 -8.92 2.38 5.48
N LEU A 32 -10.00 3.03 5.92
CA LEU A 32 -11.10 3.45 5.04
C LEU A 32 -10.62 4.44 3.97
N LEU A 33 -9.72 5.37 4.30
CA LEU A 33 -9.12 6.28 3.33
C LEU A 33 -8.24 5.54 2.30
N TRP A 34 -7.53 4.49 2.71
CA TRP A 34 -6.84 3.59 1.80
C TRP A 34 -7.80 2.82 0.89
N ILE A 35 -8.95 2.38 1.40
CA ILE A 35 -10.02 1.79 0.55
C ILE A 35 -10.47 2.79 -0.52
N VAL A 36 -10.60 4.08 -0.20
CA VAL A 36 -10.89 5.12 -1.21
C VAL A 36 -9.80 5.17 -2.27
N ALA A 37 -8.51 5.12 -1.88
CA ALA A 37 -7.39 5.06 -2.83
C ALA A 37 -7.49 3.83 -3.75
N TYR A 38 -7.74 2.65 -3.19
CA TYR A 38 -7.92 1.41 -3.94
C TYR A 38 -9.09 1.48 -4.92
N ILE A 39 -10.23 2.02 -4.49
CA ILE A 39 -11.40 2.21 -5.35
C ILE A 39 -11.06 3.09 -6.56
N VAL A 40 -10.31 4.20 -6.35
CA VAL A 40 -9.88 5.08 -7.44
C VAL A 40 -8.95 4.33 -8.40
N ILE A 41 -7.94 3.62 -7.88
CA ILE A 41 -7.01 2.81 -8.70
C ILE A 41 -7.77 1.79 -9.55
N ILE A 42 -8.67 1.03 -8.94
CA ILE A 42 -9.47 -0.02 -9.58
C ILE A 42 -10.40 0.56 -10.65
N ARG A 43 -11.11 1.65 -10.33
CA ARG A 43 -12.01 2.32 -11.30
C ARG A 43 -11.26 2.80 -12.53
N VAL A 44 -10.08 3.39 -12.35
CA VAL A 44 -9.23 3.85 -13.46
C VAL A 44 -8.70 2.67 -14.27
N ALA A 45 -8.28 1.59 -13.62
CA ALA A 45 -7.85 0.37 -14.29
C ALA A 45 -8.95 -0.32 -15.12
N ILE A 46 -10.22 -0.17 -14.72
CA ILE A 46 -11.37 -0.69 -15.47
C ILE A 46 -11.72 0.27 -16.62
N LYS A 47 -11.94 1.55 -16.32
CA LYS A 47 -12.45 2.55 -17.27
C LYS A 47 -11.42 2.95 -18.31
N SER A 48 -10.23 3.34 -17.87
CA SER A 48 -9.16 3.89 -18.70
C SER A 48 -8.17 2.81 -19.17
N LYS A 49 -8.32 1.57 -18.68
CA LYS A 49 -7.42 0.44 -18.97
C LYS A 49 -5.95 0.81 -18.73
N THR A 50 -5.69 1.54 -17.65
CA THR A 50 -4.37 2.03 -17.21
C THR A 50 -4.23 1.80 -15.71
N VAL A 51 -3.01 1.53 -15.24
CA VAL A 51 -2.76 1.36 -13.81
C VAL A 51 -2.11 2.63 -13.28
N ILE A 52 -2.68 3.22 -12.23
CA ILE A 52 -2.24 4.50 -11.64
C ILE A 52 -1.57 4.31 -10.27
N ILE A 53 -0.92 3.17 -10.10
CA ILE A 53 -0.04 2.84 -8.98
C ILE A 53 1.25 2.23 -9.57
N PRO A 54 2.46 2.61 -9.12
CA PRO A 54 3.70 2.18 -9.77
C PRO A 54 3.87 0.66 -9.73
N ALA A 55 4.36 0.06 -10.81
CA ALA A 55 4.53 -1.40 -10.90
C ALA A 55 5.34 -1.99 -9.74
N VAL A 56 6.45 -1.35 -9.35
CA VAL A 56 7.29 -1.79 -8.23
C VAL A 56 6.54 -1.77 -6.90
N ALA A 57 5.69 -0.76 -6.69
CA ALA A 57 4.91 -0.63 -5.47
C ALA A 57 3.88 -1.76 -5.36
N VAL A 58 3.19 -2.09 -6.46
CA VAL A 58 2.23 -3.22 -6.49
C VAL A 58 2.93 -4.54 -6.17
N VAL A 59 4.11 -4.77 -6.74
CA VAL A 59 4.87 -6.01 -6.49
C VAL A 59 5.23 -6.13 -5.01
N CYS A 60 5.83 -5.09 -4.43
CA CYS A 60 6.20 -5.09 -3.02
C CYS A 60 4.97 -5.19 -2.10
N ASN A 61 3.90 -4.45 -2.39
CA ASN A 61 2.67 -4.47 -1.60
C ASN A 61 2.00 -5.85 -1.62
N TYR A 62 1.94 -6.50 -2.78
CA TYR A 62 1.38 -7.85 -2.85
C TYR A 62 2.20 -8.88 -2.07
N GLY A 63 3.53 -8.73 -2.04
CA GLY A 63 4.41 -9.53 -1.19
C GLY A 63 4.08 -9.38 0.30
N ASN A 64 3.92 -8.14 0.76
CA ASN A 64 3.48 -7.80 2.11
C ASN A 64 2.11 -8.40 2.44
N GLU A 65 1.11 -8.24 1.58
CA GLU A 65 -0.25 -8.76 1.79
C GLU A 65 -0.29 -10.28 1.86
N ILE A 66 0.48 -10.99 1.01
CA ILE A 66 0.61 -12.46 1.12
C ILE A 66 1.29 -12.86 2.44
N GLY A 67 2.36 -12.15 2.81
CA GLY A 67 3.06 -12.35 4.09
C GLY A 67 2.10 -12.25 5.26
N GLY A 68 1.38 -11.13 5.34
CA GLY A 68 0.42 -10.82 6.41
C GLY A 68 -0.84 -11.69 6.39
N ALA A 69 -1.29 -12.16 5.22
CA ALA A 69 -2.50 -12.99 5.13
C ALA A 69 -2.25 -14.46 5.49
N PHE A 70 -1.08 -15.01 5.17
CA PHE A 70 -0.82 -16.46 5.26
C PHE A 70 0.26 -16.85 6.26
N PHE A 71 1.38 -16.11 6.29
CA PHE A 71 2.59 -16.52 7.00
C PHE A 71 2.75 -15.83 8.36
N TRP A 72 2.26 -14.58 8.47
CA TRP A 72 2.33 -13.76 9.68
C TRP A 72 1.02 -12.98 9.85
N VAL A 73 -0.03 -13.66 10.34
CA VAL A 73 -1.31 -13.03 10.62
C VAL A 73 -1.17 -12.07 11.80
N PRO A 74 -1.50 -10.78 11.64
CA PRO A 74 -1.39 -9.80 12.72
C PRO A 74 -2.37 -10.11 13.85
N ASP A 75 -1.91 -9.93 15.10
CA ASP A 75 -2.77 -10.08 16.27
C ASP A 75 -3.56 -8.79 16.51
N MET A 76 -4.69 -8.66 15.82
CA MET A 76 -5.52 -7.44 15.80
C MET A 76 -7.03 -7.72 15.98
N GLY A 77 -7.38 -8.92 16.43
CA GLY A 77 -8.77 -9.38 16.48
C GLY A 77 -9.37 -9.65 15.08
N LYS A 78 -10.52 -10.32 15.05
CA LYS A 78 -11.13 -10.84 13.82
C LYS A 78 -11.49 -9.75 12.81
N ALA A 79 -12.04 -8.63 13.27
CA ALA A 79 -12.51 -7.58 12.37
C ALA A 79 -11.37 -7.00 11.52
N LEU A 80 -10.22 -6.74 12.14
CA LEU A 80 -9.07 -6.16 11.45
C LEU A 80 -8.38 -7.21 10.56
N VAL A 81 -8.24 -8.47 11.00
CA VAL A 81 -7.70 -9.54 10.15
C VAL A 81 -8.54 -9.76 8.89
N ILE A 82 -9.87 -9.75 9.00
CA ILE A 82 -10.78 -9.80 7.84
C ILE A 82 -10.55 -8.60 6.91
N ALA A 83 -10.32 -7.40 7.46
CA ALA A 83 -10.02 -6.21 6.66
C ALA A 83 -8.70 -6.36 5.89
N TYR A 84 -7.65 -6.92 6.51
CA TYR A 84 -6.39 -7.26 5.83
C TYR A 84 -6.60 -8.25 4.69
N TRP A 85 -7.38 -9.31 4.90
CA TRP A 85 -7.74 -10.22 3.80
C TRP A 85 -8.53 -9.52 2.69
N GLY A 86 -9.35 -8.52 3.05
CA GLY A 86 -9.98 -7.61 2.10
C GLY A 86 -8.97 -6.85 1.25
N TRP A 87 -7.92 -6.29 1.84
CA TRP A 87 -6.82 -5.64 1.10
C TRP A 87 -6.09 -6.62 0.19
N PHE A 88 -5.72 -7.79 0.69
CA PHE A 88 -5.13 -8.85 -0.12
C PHE A 88 -5.96 -9.16 -1.40
N LEU A 89 -7.29 -9.23 -1.30
CA LEU A 89 -8.16 -9.43 -2.46
C LEU A 89 -8.14 -8.24 -3.43
N LEU A 90 -8.14 -7.01 -2.93
CA LEU A 90 -8.04 -5.80 -3.75
C LEU A 90 -6.68 -5.75 -4.47
N ASP A 91 -5.59 -6.09 -3.79
CA ASP A 91 -4.25 -6.14 -4.36
C ASP A 91 -4.11 -7.26 -5.40
N THR A 92 -4.73 -8.42 -5.18
CA THR A 92 -4.82 -9.50 -6.19
C THR A 92 -5.42 -8.96 -7.49
N PHE A 93 -6.49 -8.18 -7.38
CA PHE A 93 -7.11 -7.55 -8.55
C PHE A 93 -6.20 -6.51 -9.20
N ILE A 94 -5.45 -5.73 -8.42
CA ILE A 94 -4.50 -4.73 -8.93
C ILE A 94 -3.33 -5.40 -9.65
N VAL A 95 -2.78 -6.49 -9.11
CA VAL A 95 -1.76 -7.31 -9.78
C VAL A 95 -2.28 -7.82 -11.13
N TYR A 96 -3.51 -8.34 -11.16
CA TYR A 96 -4.14 -8.74 -12.43
C TYR A 96 -4.21 -7.58 -13.44
N LYS A 97 -4.63 -6.39 -13.00
CA LYS A 97 -4.67 -5.20 -13.86
C LYS A 97 -3.27 -4.74 -14.27
N LEU A 98 -2.26 -4.88 -13.43
CA LEU A 98 -0.87 -4.56 -13.73
C LEU A 98 -0.31 -5.49 -14.82
N LEU A 99 -0.54 -6.81 -14.70
CA LEU A 99 -0.14 -7.77 -15.72
C LEU A 99 -0.82 -7.49 -17.08
N LYS A 100 -2.05 -6.95 -17.06
CA LYS A 100 -2.82 -6.65 -18.26
C LYS A 100 -2.48 -5.30 -18.90
N TYR A 101 -2.30 -4.25 -18.10
CA TYR A 101 -2.22 -2.85 -18.56
C TYR A 101 -0.97 -2.09 -18.10
N GLY A 102 -0.09 -2.71 -17.29
CA GLY A 102 1.10 -2.07 -16.73
C GLY A 102 2.10 -1.58 -17.77
N TYR A 103 2.12 -2.18 -18.97
CA TYR A 103 2.98 -1.72 -20.07
C TYR A 103 2.75 -0.24 -20.44
N LYS A 104 1.57 0.33 -20.15
CA LYS A 104 1.26 1.73 -20.41
C LYS A 104 1.97 2.72 -19.48
N GLN A 105 2.56 2.23 -18.38
CA GLN A 105 3.35 3.08 -17.47
C GLN A 105 4.74 3.39 -18.00
N PHE A 106 5.25 2.59 -18.94
CA PHE A 106 6.60 2.70 -19.44
C PHE A 106 6.60 3.36 -20.81
N THR A 107 7.62 4.15 -21.11
CA THR A 107 7.87 4.70 -22.46
C THR A 107 8.88 3.86 -23.22
N THR A 108 9.92 3.38 -22.54
CA THR A 108 11.00 2.56 -23.08
C THR A 108 10.49 1.20 -23.60
N PRO A 109 10.80 0.82 -24.86
CA PRO A 109 10.34 -0.43 -25.46
C PRO A 109 10.71 -1.70 -24.67
N PHE A 110 11.91 -1.73 -24.09
CA PHE A 110 12.39 -2.84 -23.27
C PHE A 110 11.44 -3.15 -22.11
N PHE A 111 11.05 -2.14 -21.32
CA PHE A 111 10.15 -2.34 -20.19
C PHE A 111 8.72 -2.69 -20.64
N LYS A 112 8.22 -2.06 -21.71
CA LYS A 112 6.89 -2.38 -22.27
C LYS A 112 6.76 -3.86 -22.65
N LYS A 113 7.79 -4.41 -23.32
CA LYS A 113 7.81 -5.81 -23.78
C LYS A 113 7.92 -6.79 -22.61
N ASN A 114 8.73 -6.44 -21.60
CA ASN A 114 9.11 -7.36 -20.54
C ASN A 114 8.35 -7.19 -19.22
N ILE A 115 7.43 -6.22 -19.09
CA ILE A 115 6.77 -5.90 -17.82
C ILE A 115 6.10 -7.10 -17.14
N LYS A 116 5.45 -7.99 -17.89
CA LYS A 116 4.81 -9.18 -17.30
C LYS A 116 5.84 -10.07 -16.62
N TRP A 117 6.97 -10.31 -17.28
CA TRP A 117 8.06 -11.11 -16.73
C TRP A 117 8.69 -10.43 -15.52
N LEU A 118 8.94 -9.12 -15.59
CA LEU A 118 9.49 -8.34 -14.48
C LEU A 118 8.56 -8.37 -13.26
N VAL A 119 7.25 -8.27 -13.45
CA VAL A 119 6.26 -8.41 -12.37
C VAL A 119 6.31 -9.81 -11.78
N LEU A 120 6.31 -10.88 -12.58
CA LEU A 120 6.34 -12.25 -12.07
C LEU A 120 7.62 -12.56 -11.29
N VAL A 121 8.79 -12.16 -11.79
CA VAL A 121 10.07 -12.30 -11.08
C VAL A 121 10.06 -11.47 -9.80
N GLY A 122 9.54 -10.24 -9.86
CA GLY A 122 9.39 -9.39 -8.69
C GLY A 122 8.47 -10.00 -7.63
N LEU A 123 7.36 -10.60 -8.02
CA LEU A 123 6.45 -11.32 -7.12
C LEU A 123 7.11 -12.53 -6.48
N ALA A 124 7.84 -13.32 -7.28
CA ALA A 124 8.59 -14.48 -6.79
C ALA A 124 9.66 -14.11 -5.76
N GLY A 125 10.23 -12.90 -5.85
CA GLY A 125 11.17 -12.38 -4.85
C GLY A 125 10.52 -11.70 -3.65
N SER A 126 9.52 -10.84 -3.89
CA SER A 126 8.88 -10.02 -2.83
C SER A 126 8.09 -10.85 -1.83
N ILE A 127 7.37 -11.89 -2.27
CA ILE A 127 6.58 -12.75 -1.38
C ILE A 127 7.44 -13.41 -0.29
N PRO A 128 8.50 -14.19 -0.61
CA PRO A 128 9.33 -14.80 0.42
C PRO A 128 10.10 -13.75 1.21
N LEU A 129 10.55 -12.66 0.58
CA LEU A 129 11.28 -11.60 1.27
C LEU A 129 10.42 -10.94 2.36
N SER A 130 9.21 -10.48 2.02
CA SER A 130 8.29 -9.86 2.99
C SER A 130 7.87 -10.86 4.06
N SER A 131 7.54 -12.10 3.68
CA SER A 131 7.12 -13.13 4.64
C SER A 131 8.22 -13.45 5.66
N LEU A 132 9.46 -13.64 5.21
CA LEU A 132 10.59 -13.92 6.10
C LEU A 132 10.97 -12.70 6.95
N PHE A 133 10.87 -11.49 6.37
CA PHE A 133 11.11 -10.26 7.12
C PHE A 133 10.08 -10.10 8.25
N MET A 134 8.80 -10.33 7.97
CA MET A 134 7.73 -10.29 8.96
C MET A 134 7.98 -11.24 10.13
N ILE A 135 8.37 -12.47 9.82
CA ILE A 135 8.64 -13.51 10.84
C ILE A 135 9.84 -13.15 11.72
N GLN A 136 10.89 -12.56 11.14
CA GLN A 136 12.17 -12.37 11.84
C GLN A 136 12.29 -11.01 12.53
N TYR A 137 11.73 -9.95 11.96
CA TYR A 137 12.08 -8.58 12.33
C TYR A 137 10.87 -7.68 12.62
N ASP A 138 9.67 -8.02 12.14
CA ASP A 138 8.53 -7.13 12.23
C ASP A 138 7.88 -7.14 13.62
N LEU A 139 7.10 -6.09 13.89
CA LEU A 139 6.31 -5.94 15.09
C LEU A 139 4.99 -6.72 14.96
N PRO A 140 4.27 -6.98 16.07
CA PRO A 140 3.05 -7.79 16.05
C PRO A 140 1.96 -7.37 15.05
N MET A 141 1.95 -6.09 14.64
CA MET A 141 1.01 -5.57 13.63
C MET A 141 1.51 -5.60 12.18
N GLY A 142 2.72 -6.11 11.89
CA GLY A 142 3.30 -6.11 10.53
C GLY A 142 3.61 -4.72 9.98
N VAL A 143 3.89 -3.76 10.86
CA VAL A 143 4.01 -2.34 10.53
C VAL A 143 5.34 -1.99 9.87
N LEU A 144 6.44 -2.67 10.22
CA LEU A 144 7.76 -2.34 9.68
C LEU A 144 7.81 -2.65 8.18
N ASP A 145 7.42 -3.86 7.76
CA ASP A 145 7.40 -4.22 6.33
C ASP A 145 6.44 -3.31 5.56
N ALA A 146 5.23 -3.08 6.10
CA ALA A 146 4.22 -2.24 5.46
C ALA A 146 4.73 -0.81 5.21
N TYR A 147 5.46 -0.22 6.16
CA TYR A 147 6.02 1.13 5.99
C TYR A 147 7.26 1.18 5.09
N ILE A 148 8.09 0.13 5.06
CA ILE A 148 9.17 0.00 4.08
C ILE A 148 8.57 -0.02 2.66
N VAL A 149 7.54 -0.82 2.43
CA VAL A 149 6.79 -0.84 1.17
C VAL A 149 6.18 0.53 0.87
N ASN A 150 5.62 1.22 1.88
CA ASN A 150 5.00 2.53 1.69
C ASN A 150 6.01 3.62 1.30
N ILE A 151 7.27 3.55 1.77
CA ILE A 151 8.34 4.44 1.25
C ILE A 151 8.57 4.18 -0.23
N VAL A 152 8.80 2.92 -0.61
CA VAL A 152 9.01 2.54 -2.00
C VAL A 152 7.85 3.02 -2.87
N MET A 153 6.63 2.85 -2.39
CA MET A 153 5.42 3.34 -3.04
C MET A 153 5.45 4.86 -3.19
N SER A 154 5.64 5.61 -2.11
CA SER A 154 5.58 7.08 -2.11
C SER A 154 6.64 7.71 -3.03
N VAL A 155 7.86 7.15 -3.04
CA VAL A 155 8.91 7.56 -3.98
C VAL A 155 8.52 7.22 -5.42
N ALA A 156 8.07 5.98 -5.67
CA ALA A 156 7.73 5.53 -7.01
C ALA A 156 6.51 6.26 -7.60
N PHE A 157 5.60 6.79 -6.78
CA PHE A 157 4.45 7.59 -7.24
C PHE A 157 4.89 8.82 -8.02
N LEU A 158 6.04 9.42 -7.70
CA LEU A 158 6.62 10.51 -8.48
C LEU A 158 6.86 10.13 -9.95
N SER A 159 7.23 8.87 -10.23
CA SER A 159 7.44 8.39 -11.59
C SER A 159 6.17 8.45 -12.45
N LEU A 160 4.99 8.34 -11.83
CA LEU A 160 3.72 8.41 -12.54
C LEU A 160 3.42 9.80 -13.10
N LEU A 161 4.09 10.84 -12.58
CA LEU A 161 4.03 12.18 -13.18
C LEU A 161 4.64 12.24 -14.57
N TYR A 162 5.36 11.21 -15.04
CA TYR A 162 5.84 11.12 -16.42
C TYR A 162 4.91 10.30 -17.33
N VAL A 163 3.91 9.62 -16.75
CA VAL A 163 2.95 8.84 -17.53
C VAL A 163 1.99 9.80 -18.26
N PRO A 164 1.76 9.60 -19.57
CA PRO A 164 0.81 10.41 -20.34
C PRO A 164 -0.61 10.36 -19.72
N ASN A 165 -1.31 11.50 -19.70
CA ASN A 165 -2.70 11.63 -19.21
C ASN A 165 -2.93 11.24 -17.73
N PHE A 166 -1.88 11.16 -16.92
CA PHE A 166 -1.97 10.83 -15.48
C PHE A 166 -2.78 11.84 -14.61
N PRO A 167 -2.74 13.17 -14.82
CA PRO A 167 -3.28 14.13 -13.84
C PRO A 167 -4.80 14.15 -13.63
N GLU A 168 -5.61 13.61 -14.54
CA GLU A 168 -7.08 13.72 -14.43
C GLU A 168 -7.70 12.82 -13.34
N HIS A 169 -6.96 11.82 -12.87
CA HIS A 169 -7.52 10.77 -12.00
C HIS A 169 -6.85 10.67 -10.62
N SER A 170 -5.85 11.51 -10.33
CA SER A 170 -4.89 11.28 -9.25
C SER A 170 -5.11 12.12 -7.99
N THR A 171 -5.94 13.17 -8.01
CA THR A 171 -6.08 14.06 -6.83
C THR A 171 -6.71 13.36 -5.63
N LEU A 172 -7.85 12.68 -5.83
CA LEU A 172 -8.50 11.94 -4.74
C LEU A 172 -7.59 10.83 -4.21
N LEU A 173 -6.93 10.08 -5.10
CA LEU A 173 -5.95 9.06 -4.76
C LEU A 173 -4.80 9.63 -3.90
N ALA A 174 -4.21 10.75 -4.30
CA ALA A 174 -3.07 11.35 -3.61
C ALA A 174 -3.45 11.78 -2.18
N TRP A 175 -4.58 12.46 -2.02
CA TRP A 175 -5.04 12.92 -0.71
C TRP A 175 -5.52 11.78 0.18
N SER A 176 -6.27 10.81 -0.36
CA SER A 176 -6.76 9.69 0.44
C SER A 176 -5.61 8.80 0.91
N LYS A 177 -4.59 8.56 0.06
CA LYS A 177 -3.34 7.87 0.46
C LYS A 177 -2.61 8.64 1.57
N PHE A 178 -2.37 9.94 1.36
CA PHE A 178 -1.60 10.76 2.28
C PHE A 178 -2.27 10.86 3.65
N LEU A 179 -3.56 11.20 3.68
CA LEU A 179 -4.32 11.31 4.92
C LEU A 179 -4.49 9.95 5.59
N GLY A 180 -4.75 8.88 4.80
CA GLY A 180 -4.89 7.53 5.32
C GLY A 180 -3.61 7.06 6.01
N THR A 181 -2.47 7.23 5.34
CA THR A 181 -1.15 6.92 5.92
C THR A 181 -0.85 7.80 7.13
N GLY A 182 -1.14 9.10 7.06
CA GLY A 182 -0.90 10.03 8.18
C GLY A 182 -1.65 9.64 9.44
N ILE A 183 -2.94 9.28 9.34
CA ILE A 183 -3.73 8.84 10.50
C ILE A 183 -3.20 7.51 11.05
N ILE A 184 -2.83 6.56 10.18
CA ILE A 184 -2.21 5.29 10.59
C ILE A 184 -0.86 5.55 11.28
N SER A 185 -0.06 6.51 10.80
CA SER A 185 1.20 6.89 11.45
C SER A 185 0.97 7.47 12.84
N VAL A 186 -0.07 8.28 13.04
CA VAL A 186 -0.44 8.77 14.38
C VAL A 186 -0.79 7.59 15.30
N MET A 187 -1.60 6.65 14.84
CA MET A 187 -1.95 5.45 15.61
C MET A 187 -0.68 4.67 16.04
N PHE A 188 0.21 4.37 15.10
CA PHE A 188 1.42 3.61 15.40
C PHE A 188 2.43 4.40 16.22
N SER A 189 2.49 5.73 16.09
CA SER A 189 3.33 6.56 16.97
C SER A 189 2.87 6.51 18.43
N MET A 190 1.56 6.34 18.67
CA MET A 190 1.02 6.13 20.02
C MET A 190 1.32 4.73 20.54
N LYS A 191 1.35 3.71 19.67
CA LYS A 191 1.61 2.32 20.05
C LYS A 191 3.09 2.01 20.23
N TYR A 192 3.96 2.61 19.42
CA TYR A 192 5.40 2.36 19.37
C TYR A 192 6.18 3.69 19.45
N PRO A 193 6.03 4.50 20.52
CA PRO A 193 6.60 5.84 20.60
C PRO A 193 8.14 5.85 20.53
N GLU A 194 8.79 4.82 21.07
CA GLU A 194 10.26 4.70 21.11
C GLU A 194 10.87 4.14 19.81
N ASN A 195 10.04 3.76 18.83
CA ASN A 195 10.55 3.23 17.57
C ASN A 195 10.98 4.37 16.63
N HIS A 196 12.20 4.87 16.80
CA HIS A 196 12.74 5.97 16.00
C HIS A 196 12.84 5.66 14.50
N PHE A 197 12.99 4.38 14.13
CA PHE A 197 12.98 3.97 12.74
C PHE A 197 11.64 4.27 12.08
N LEU A 198 10.53 3.94 12.74
CA LEU A 198 9.18 4.27 12.28
C LEU A 198 8.99 5.79 12.15
N TRP A 199 9.44 6.58 13.12
CA TRP A 199 9.38 8.05 13.03
C TRP A 199 10.04 8.59 11.77
N VAL A 200 11.27 8.15 11.48
CA VAL A 200 12.00 8.57 10.27
C VAL A 200 11.21 8.20 9.02
N ILE A 201 10.69 6.98 8.96
CA ILE A 201 9.88 6.54 7.83
C ILE A 201 8.62 7.40 7.67
N TYR A 202 7.91 7.72 8.75
CA TYR A 202 6.69 8.54 8.70
C TYR A 202 6.95 9.90 8.06
N PHE A 203 8.04 10.57 8.46
CA PHE A 203 8.42 11.85 7.89
C PHE A 203 8.83 11.73 6.43
N VAL A 204 9.57 10.69 6.05
CA VAL A 204 9.98 10.45 4.67
C VAL A 204 8.77 10.19 3.77
N VAL A 205 7.86 9.30 4.19
CA VAL A 205 6.62 9.00 3.46
C VAL A 205 5.78 10.27 3.30
N ALA A 206 5.57 11.03 4.38
CA ALA A 206 4.82 12.28 4.33
C ALA A 206 5.48 13.30 3.38
N ALA A 207 6.80 13.44 3.41
CA ALA A 207 7.52 14.35 2.52
C ALA A 207 7.34 13.99 1.04
N PHE A 208 7.48 12.71 0.68
CA PHE A 208 7.28 12.25 -0.69
C PHE A 208 5.82 12.36 -1.16
N ASP A 209 4.85 12.08 -0.29
CA ASP A 209 3.44 12.23 -0.61
C ASP A 209 3.06 13.71 -0.82
N ILE A 210 3.54 14.62 0.03
CA ILE A 210 3.37 16.06 -0.15
C ILE A 210 4.03 16.53 -1.46
N ALA A 211 5.26 16.09 -1.73
CA ALA A 211 5.96 16.41 -2.96
C ALA A 211 5.17 15.94 -4.19
N PHE A 212 4.64 14.71 -4.15
CA PHE A 212 3.79 14.18 -5.22
C PHE A 212 2.52 15.02 -5.41
N ILE A 213 1.81 15.37 -4.32
CA ILE A 213 0.62 16.22 -4.38
C ILE A 213 0.93 17.58 -5.02
N ILE A 214 1.99 18.26 -4.56
CA ILE A 214 2.41 19.56 -5.09
C ILE A 214 2.74 19.48 -6.58
N LEU A 215 3.57 18.52 -6.98
CA LEU A 215 4.01 18.37 -8.36
C LEU A 215 2.85 17.95 -9.29
N MET A 216 1.94 17.10 -8.81
CA MET A 216 0.72 16.74 -9.52
C MET A 216 -0.15 17.97 -9.79
N TYR A 217 -0.38 18.84 -8.79
CA TYR A 217 -1.14 20.07 -8.99
C TYR A 217 -0.46 21.03 -9.98
N ARG A 218 0.87 21.19 -9.89
CA ARG A 218 1.64 22.01 -10.84
C ARG A 218 1.50 21.49 -12.27
N LYS A 219 1.65 20.17 -12.48
CA LYS A 219 1.49 19.53 -13.79
C LYS A 219 0.07 19.71 -14.33
N ARG A 220 -0.96 19.54 -13.49
CA ARG A 220 -2.35 19.75 -13.89
C ARG A 220 -2.61 21.18 -14.36
N LYS A 221 -2.10 22.19 -13.63
CA LYS A 221 -2.22 23.60 -14.02
C LYS A 221 -1.57 23.87 -15.38
N GLN A 222 -0.38 23.33 -15.62
CA GLN A 222 0.33 23.47 -16.90
C GLN A 222 -0.47 22.92 -18.09
N LEU A 223 -1.13 21.77 -17.92
CA LEU A 223 -1.97 21.17 -18.97
C LEU A 223 -3.28 21.93 -19.23
N GLN A 224 -3.78 22.70 -18.27
CA GLN A 224 -4.97 23.53 -18.45
C GLN A 224 -4.67 24.86 -19.16
N THR A 225 -3.41 25.29 -19.12
CA THR A 225 -2.93 26.52 -19.75
C THR A 225 -2.33 26.32 -21.15
N ALA A 226 -2.18 25.07 -21.58
CA ALA A 226 -1.64 24.68 -22.88
C ALA A 226 -2.77 24.31 -23.85
#